data_AF-A0A3C0L0X0-F1
#
_entry.id   AF-A0A3C0L0X0-F1
#
_cell.length_a   1.000
_cell.length_b   1.000
_cell.length_c   1.000
_cell.angle_alpha   90.00
_cell.angle_beta   90.00
_cell.angle_gamma   90.00
#
_symmetry.space_group_name_H-M   'P 1'
#
loop_
_entity.id
_entity.type
_entity.pdbx_description
1 polymer ?
#
loop_
_entity_poly.entity_id
_entity_poly.type
_entity_poly.pdbx_seq_one_letter_code
_entity_poly.pdbx_strand_id
1 'polypeptide(L)'
;NFCAAAYRCPSESSAAVAAVQVLAAVLRNQYLHAEIREKGGAYGGGASYDAANGLFRLYSYRDPELRKTFAVFDGALDAVRSMKWSSNLIEEAVLGLMSSQDAPGSPAGEARGDFYQQLQGRSHAHRRAHRAALFSVTPESVIDAAEQILSGGRSLSVVTDLEGARTLPDSFQVTQL
;
A
#
# COMPACT_ATOMS: atom_id res chain seq x y z
N ASN A 1 15.76 -10.45 -4.77
CA ASN A 1 14.99 -10.56 -3.51
C ASN A 1 13.56 -10.07 -3.67
N PHE A 2 12.66 -10.50 -2.79
CA PHE A 2 11.28 -10.02 -2.69
C PHE A 2 10.97 -9.73 -1.22
N CYS A 3 10.90 -8.45 -0.85
CA CYS A 3 10.71 -8.03 0.55
C CYS A 3 9.29 -7.55 0.77
N ALA A 4 8.75 -7.77 1.97
CA ALA A 4 7.49 -7.19 2.39
C ALA A 4 7.50 -6.82 3.88
N ALA A 5 6.79 -5.74 4.20
CA ALA A 5 6.37 -5.40 5.55
C ALA A 5 4.85 -5.30 5.58
N ALA A 6 4.19 -6.06 6.46
CA ALA A 6 2.75 -6.08 6.61
C ALA A 6 2.33 -5.51 7.96
N TYR A 7 1.35 -4.62 7.92
CA TYR A 7 0.78 -3.92 9.07
C TYR A 7 -0.70 -4.25 9.16
N ARG A 8 -1.21 -4.36 10.39
CA ARG A 8 -2.64 -4.41 10.62
C ARG A 8 -3.24 -3.04 10.32
N CYS A 9 -4.33 -2.99 9.58
CA CYS A 9 -5.04 -1.74 9.31
C CYS A 9 -6.57 -1.95 9.41
N PRO A 10 -7.35 -0.86 9.40
CA PRO A 10 -8.81 -0.96 9.43
C PRO A 10 -9.35 -1.77 8.24
N SER A 11 -10.44 -2.49 8.45
CA SER A 11 -11.18 -3.17 7.39
C SER A 11 -12.04 -2.20 6.59
N GLU A 12 -12.60 -2.68 5.48
CA GLU A 12 -13.48 -1.92 4.55
C GLU A 12 -14.68 -1.19 5.19
N SER A 13 -15.10 -1.58 6.39
CA SER A 13 -16.18 -0.95 7.16
C SER A 13 -15.77 0.34 7.88
N SER A 14 -14.48 0.65 7.95
CA SER A 14 -13.98 1.84 8.64
C SER A 14 -14.16 3.12 7.82
N ALA A 15 -14.47 4.23 8.49
CA ALA A 15 -14.50 5.54 7.86
C ALA A 15 -13.13 5.97 7.29
N ALA A 16 -12.03 5.42 7.82
CA ALA A 16 -10.67 5.75 7.40
C ALA A 16 -10.23 5.07 6.08
N VAL A 17 -11.01 4.15 5.52
CA VAL A 17 -10.62 3.30 4.37
C VAL A 17 -10.15 4.13 3.17
N ALA A 18 -10.85 5.23 2.87
CA ALA A 18 -10.47 6.12 1.77
C ALA A 18 -9.11 6.78 2.01
N ALA A 19 -8.86 7.29 3.23
CA ALA A 19 -7.58 7.88 3.60
C ALA A 19 -6.44 6.86 3.55
N VAL A 20 -6.67 5.61 3.95
CA VAL A 20 -5.68 4.52 3.86
C VAL A 20 -5.35 4.15 2.40
N GLN A 21 -6.34 4.18 1.50
CA GLN A 21 -6.11 3.97 0.07
C GLN A 21 -5.25 5.09 -0.53
N VAL A 22 -5.55 6.35 -0.18
CA VAL A 22 -4.77 7.51 -0.61
C VAL A 22 -3.36 7.45 -0.02
N LEU A 23 -3.21 7.07 1.25
CA LEU A 23 -1.90 6.84 1.88
C LEU A 23 -1.05 5.85 1.08
N ALA A 24 -1.62 4.71 0.68
CA ALA A 24 -0.89 3.72 -0.13
C ALA A 24 -0.44 4.30 -1.47
N ALA A 25 -1.31 5.07 -2.15
CA ALA A 25 -0.97 5.71 -3.41
C ALA A 25 0.13 6.77 -3.25
N VAL A 26 0.03 7.61 -2.22
CA VAL A 26 1.03 8.65 -1.90
C VAL A 26 2.37 8.02 -1.57
N LEU A 27 2.42 7.06 -0.64
CA LEU A 27 3.67 6.39 -0.26
C LEU A 27 4.33 5.69 -1.45
N ARG A 28 3.55 5.02 -2.30
CA ARG A 28 4.07 4.37 -3.50
C ARG A 28 4.77 5.37 -4.41
N ASN A 29 4.11 6.48 -4.72
CA ASN A 29 4.58 7.42 -5.74
C ASN A 29 5.64 8.39 -5.21
N GLN A 30 5.46 8.92 -4.00
CA GLN A 30 6.28 10.02 -3.47
C GLN A 30 7.51 9.55 -2.69
N TYR A 31 7.55 8.29 -2.27
CA TYR A 31 8.61 7.79 -1.41
C TYR A 31 9.20 6.48 -1.94
N LEU A 32 8.39 5.43 -2.01
CA LEU A 32 8.88 4.07 -2.22
C LEU A 32 9.41 3.86 -3.65
N HIS A 33 8.79 4.47 -4.66
CA HIS A 33 9.31 4.38 -6.03
C HIS A 33 10.72 4.97 -6.15
N ALA A 34 10.92 6.18 -5.61
CA ALA A 34 12.21 6.84 -5.65
C ALA A 34 13.27 6.09 -4.82
N GLU A 35 12.96 5.73 -3.57
CA GLU A 35 13.94 5.10 -2.69
C GLU A 35 14.27 3.66 -3.10
N ILE A 36 13.27 2.84 -3.43
CA ILE A 36 13.48 1.39 -3.66
C ILE A 36 13.89 1.11 -5.10
N ARG A 37 13.27 1.77 -6.09
CA ARG A 37 13.53 1.50 -7.50
C ARG A 37 14.60 2.40 -8.08
N GLU A 38 14.46 3.72 -7.95
CA GLU A 38 15.38 4.65 -8.63
C GLU A 38 16.75 4.68 -7.95
N LYS A 39 16.78 4.80 -6.61
CA LYS A 39 18.02 4.83 -5.83
C LYS A 39 18.51 3.42 -5.46
N GLY A 40 17.59 2.54 -5.09
CA GLY A 40 17.88 1.17 -4.65
C GLY A 40 18.10 0.15 -5.77
N GLY A 41 17.67 0.44 -7.01
CA GLY A 41 17.87 -0.43 -8.17
C GLY A 41 16.94 -1.64 -8.25
N ALA A 42 15.91 -1.74 -7.39
CA ALA A 42 14.91 -2.78 -7.50
C ALA A 42 14.05 -2.59 -8.77
N TYR A 43 13.49 -3.66 -9.31
CA TYR A 43 12.57 -3.54 -10.45
C TYR A 43 11.27 -2.82 -10.08
N GLY A 44 10.79 -3.00 -8.85
CA GLY A 44 9.60 -2.33 -8.35
C GLY A 44 9.60 -2.22 -6.84
N GLY A 45 8.87 -1.23 -6.34
CA GLY A 45 8.62 -1.00 -4.93
C GLY A 45 7.35 -0.17 -4.75
N GLY A 46 6.67 -0.35 -3.63
CA GLY A 46 5.42 0.37 -3.41
C GLY A 46 4.69 -0.01 -2.14
N ALA A 47 3.53 0.61 -1.98
CA ALA A 47 2.58 0.30 -0.92
C ALA A 47 1.28 -0.23 -1.54
N SER A 48 0.59 -1.08 -0.79
CA SER A 48 -0.72 -1.60 -1.15
C SER A 48 -1.58 -1.75 0.11
N TYR A 49 -2.89 -1.61 -0.08
CA TYR A 49 -3.86 -1.78 0.99
C TYR A 49 -4.93 -2.77 0.54
N ASP A 50 -5.15 -3.78 1.38
CA ASP A 50 -6.12 -4.84 1.21
C ASP A 50 -7.20 -4.72 2.29
N ALA A 51 -8.25 -3.98 1.93
CA ALA A 51 -9.36 -3.65 2.82
C ALA A 51 -10.18 -4.87 3.26
N ALA A 52 -10.20 -5.93 2.43
CA ALA A 52 -10.94 -7.15 2.73
C ALA A 52 -10.30 -7.94 3.88
N ASN A 53 -8.96 -7.91 3.96
CA ASN A 53 -8.20 -8.62 4.99
C ASN A 53 -7.67 -7.69 6.11
N GLY A 54 -7.86 -6.36 5.99
CA GLY A 54 -7.35 -5.39 6.96
C GLY A 54 -5.81 -5.36 6.99
N LEU A 55 -5.18 -5.41 5.82
CA LEU A 55 -3.72 -5.46 5.69
C LEU A 55 -3.19 -4.29 4.85
N PHE A 56 -2.21 -3.57 5.42
CA PHE A 56 -1.42 -2.58 4.69
C PHE A 56 -0.02 -3.14 4.48
N ARG A 57 0.51 -3.04 3.26
CA ARG A 57 1.77 -3.69 2.90
C ARG A 57 2.70 -2.72 2.19
N LEU A 58 3.95 -2.68 2.62
CA LEU A 58 5.08 -2.15 1.86
C LEU A 58 5.80 -3.32 1.21
N TYR A 59 6.26 -3.17 -0.03
CA TYR A 59 6.92 -4.26 -0.73
C TYR A 59 8.00 -3.78 -1.69
N SER A 60 8.92 -4.69 -2.02
CA SER A 60 9.84 -4.58 -3.14
C SER A 60 9.79 -5.83 -4.01
N TYR A 61 10.14 -5.68 -5.29
CA TYR A 61 10.06 -6.73 -6.29
C TYR A 61 11.36 -6.78 -7.11
N ARG A 62 11.99 -7.96 -7.16
CA ARG A 62 13.31 -8.20 -7.78
C ARG A 62 14.34 -7.16 -7.32
N ASP A 63 14.49 -7.12 -6.02
CA ASP A 63 15.30 -6.15 -5.30
C ASP A 63 16.72 -6.67 -5.06
N PRO A 64 17.78 -5.91 -5.38
CA PRO A 64 19.16 -6.29 -5.08
C PRO A 64 19.56 -6.06 -3.61
N GLU A 65 18.88 -5.19 -2.85
CA GLU A 65 19.39 -4.61 -1.61
C GLU A 65 18.44 -4.81 -0.40
N LEU A 66 18.50 -5.98 0.23
CA LEU A 66 17.63 -6.37 1.35
C LEU A 66 17.60 -5.36 2.52
N ARG A 67 18.77 -5.06 3.08
CA ARG A 67 18.89 -4.26 4.30
C ARG A 67 18.44 -2.82 4.07
N LYS A 68 18.80 -2.24 2.91
CA LYS A 68 18.39 -0.88 2.54
C LYS A 68 16.88 -0.80 2.41
N THR A 69 16.25 -1.77 1.77
CA THR A 69 14.79 -1.78 1.62
C THR A 69 14.06 -1.87 2.96
N PHE A 70 14.52 -2.68 3.91
CA PHE A 70 13.91 -2.68 5.25
C PHE A 70 14.10 -1.36 6.00
N ALA A 71 15.25 -0.69 5.85
CA ALA A 71 15.44 0.66 6.39
C ALA A 71 14.53 1.70 5.72
N VAL A 72 14.24 1.56 4.43
CA VAL A 72 13.24 2.40 3.74
C VAL A 72 11.83 2.13 4.28
N PHE A 73 11.48 0.88 4.57
CA PHE A 73 10.20 0.57 5.23
C PHE A 73 10.10 1.18 6.63
N ASP A 74 11.20 1.21 7.38
CA ASP A 74 11.28 1.90 8.68
C ASP A 74 11.06 3.40 8.56
N GLY A 75 11.62 4.03 7.53
CA GLY A 75 11.49 5.47 7.29
C GLY A 75 10.12 5.91 6.73
N ALA A 76 9.20 4.99 6.43
CA ALA A 76 7.95 5.31 5.75
C ALA A 76 7.06 6.29 6.54
N LEU A 77 6.95 6.13 7.86
CA LEU A 77 6.14 7.05 8.68
C LEU A 77 6.77 8.45 8.75
N ASP A 78 8.08 8.53 8.96
CA ASP A 78 8.78 9.82 9.00
C ASP A 78 8.76 10.53 7.63
N ALA A 79 8.78 9.77 6.54
CA ALA A 79 8.59 10.30 5.20
C ALA A 79 7.20 10.96 5.05
N VAL A 80 6.13 10.34 5.55
CA VAL A 80 4.78 10.94 5.56
C VAL A 80 4.75 12.21 6.41
N ARG A 81 5.32 12.18 7.62
CA ARG A 81 5.35 13.32 8.56
C ARG A 81 6.09 14.53 8.00
N SER A 82 7.19 14.30 7.29
CA SER A 82 8.04 15.35 6.73
C SER A 82 7.63 15.80 5.32
N MET A 83 6.67 15.11 4.70
CA MET A 83 6.21 15.42 3.35
C MET A 83 5.54 16.81 3.30
N LYS A 84 5.80 17.55 2.21
CA LYS A 84 5.07 18.78 1.94
C LYS A 84 3.70 18.45 1.36
N TRP A 85 2.70 18.40 2.24
CA TRP A 85 1.33 18.13 1.84
C TRP A 85 0.70 19.30 1.08
N SER A 86 -0.08 18.96 0.05
CA SER A 86 -0.88 19.90 -0.72
C SER A 86 -2.15 19.22 -1.21
N SER A 87 -3.18 20.01 -1.54
CA SER A 87 -4.41 19.52 -2.17
C SER A 87 -4.11 18.77 -3.47
N ASN A 88 -3.18 19.29 -4.29
CA ASN A 88 -2.81 18.70 -5.57
C ASN A 88 -2.22 17.30 -5.40
N LEU A 89 -1.41 17.07 -4.36
CA LEU A 89 -0.85 15.76 -4.07
C LEU A 89 -1.96 14.73 -3.77
N ILE A 90 -2.97 15.13 -2.99
CA ILE A 90 -4.12 14.28 -2.70
C ILE A 90 -4.93 14.03 -3.96
N GLU A 91 -5.18 15.07 -4.76
CA GLU A 91 -5.92 14.97 -6.01
C GLU A 91 -5.24 14.02 -7.00
N GLU A 92 -3.93 14.13 -7.20
CA GLU A 92 -3.15 13.22 -8.04
C GLU A 92 -3.25 11.75 -7.57
N ALA A 93 -3.16 11.53 -6.25
CA ALA A 93 -3.33 10.20 -5.68
C ALA A 93 -4.75 9.65 -5.92
N VAL A 94 -5.78 10.47 -5.73
CA VAL A 94 -7.18 10.10 -5.99
C VAL A 94 -7.40 9.82 -7.47
N LEU A 95 -6.91 10.66 -8.38
CA LEU A 95 -6.98 10.45 -9.83
C LEU A 95 -6.31 9.14 -10.24
N GLY A 96 -5.15 8.83 -9.66
CA GLY A 96 -4.46 7.56 -9.87
C GLY A 96 -5.32 6.36 -9.45
N LEU A 97 -5.97 6.44 -8.28
CA LEU A 97 -6.89 5.40 -7.81
C LEU A 97 -8.11 5.26 -8.74
N MET A 98 -8.74 6.37 -9.13
CA MET A 98 -9.89 6.39 -10.04
C MET A 98 -9.54 5.81 -11.41
N SER A 99 -8.37 6.12 -11.95
CA SER A 99 -7.93 5.61 -13.26
C SER A 99 -7.90 4.07 -13.31
N SER A 100 -7.55 3.43 -12.18
CA SER A 100 -7.54 1.97 -12.07
C SER A 100 -8.93 1.37 -11.88
N GLN A 101 -9.83 2.09 -11.19
CA GLN A 101 -11.20 1.64 -10.94
C GLN A 101 -12.10 1.80 -12.16
N ASP A 102 -11.87 2.85 -12.95
CA ASP A 102 -12.68 3.22 -14.11
C ASP A 102 -12.10 2.66 -15.43
N ALA A 103 -11.03 1.87 -15.35
CA ALA A 103 -10.44 1.24 -16.52
C ALA A 103 -11.46 0.30 -17.20
N PRO A 104 -11.66 0.40 -18.53
CA PRO A 104 -12.68 -0.38 -19.22
C PRO A 104 -12.38 -1.87 -19.14
N GLY A 105 -13.40 -2.67 -18.78
CA GLY A 105 -13.34 -4.11 -18.76
C GLY A 105 -13.92 -4.73 -20.04
N SER A 106 -13.71 -6.05 -20.21
CA SER A 106 -14.52 -6.79 -21.17
C SER A 106 -15.93 -6.99 -20.60
N PRO A 107 -16.99 -7.17 -21.43
CA PRO A 107 -18.35 -7.38 -20.93
C PRO A 107 -18.45 -8.54 -19.92
N ALA A 108 -17.76 -9.65 -20.18
CA ALA A 108 -17.70 -10.79 -19.28
C ALA A 108 -16.92 -10.46 -17.98
N GLY A 109 -15.84 -9.68 -18.08
CA GLY A 109 -15.07 -9.23 -16.93
C GLY A 109 -15.87 -8.33 -16.00
N GLU A 110 -16.62 -7.38 -16.55
CA GLU A 110 -17.48 -6.48 -15.79
C GLU A 110 -18.64 -7.22 -15.12
N ALA A 111 -19.33 -8.11 -15.85
CA ALA A 111 -20.40 -8.93 -15.28
C ALA A 111 -19.91 -9.80 -14.11
N ARG A 112 -18.75 -10.43 -14.27
CA ARG A 112 -18.10 -11.22 -13.21
C ARG A 112 -17.70 -10.34 -12.02
N GLY A 113 -17.12 -9.16 -12.29
CA GLY A 113 -16.73 -8.20 -11.27
C GLY A 113 -17.93 -7.75 -10.44
N ASP A 114 -19.02 -7.35 -11.09
CA ASP A 114 -20.25 -6.93 -10.42
C ASP A 114 -20.84 -8.05 -9.56
N PHE A 115 -20.90 -9.27 -10.09
CA PHE A 115 -21.37 -10.44 -9.34
C PHE A 115 -20.60 -10.64 -8.02
N TYR A 116 -19.27 -10.59 -8.04
CA TYR A 116 -18.48 -10.76 -6.82
C TYR A 116 -18.60 -9.57 -5.86
N GLN A 117 -18.76 -8.35 -6.37
CA GLN A 117 -19.00 -7.18 -5.52
C GLN A 117 -20.35 -7.33 -4.79
N GLN A 118 -21.41 -7.75 -5.49
CA GLN A 118 -22.72 -8.01 -4.88
C GLN A 118 -22.65 -9.15 -3.85
N LEU A 119 -21.93 -10.24 -4.16
CA LEU A 119 -21.74 -11.37 -3.25
C LEU A 119 -21.06 -10.95 -1.93
N GLN A 120 -20.20 -9.93 -1.99
CA GLN A 120 -19.52 -9.35 -0.84
C GLN A 120 -20.28 -8.16 -0.21
N GLY A 121 -21.53 -7.92 -0.62
CA GLY A 121 -22.37 -6.83 -0.09
C GLY A 121 -21.99 -5.42 -0.58
N ARG A 122 -21.07 -5.31 -1.54
CA ARG A 122 -20.60 -4.04 -2.12
C ARG A 122 -21.49 -3.58 -3.26
N SER A 123 -22.73 -3.23 -2.90
CA SER A 123 -23.73 -2.71 -3.83
C SER A 123 -23.23 -1.48 -4.62
N HIS A 124 -23.92 -1.13 -5.71
CA HIS A 124 -23.64 0.13 -6.42
C HIS A 124 -23.68 1.36 -5.49
N ALA A 125 -24.61 1.40 -4.53
CA ALA A 125 -24.69 2.49 -3.57
C ALA A 125 -23.44 2.55 -2.68
N HIS A 126 -22.98 1.41 -2.19
CA HIS A 126 -21.74 1.31 -1.40
C HIS A 126 -20.53 1.80 -2.21
N ARG A 127 -20.38 1.35 -3.46
CA ARG A 127 -19.28 1.79 -4.34
C ARG A 127 -19.30 3.29 -4.64
N ARG A 128 -20.49 3.87 -4.86
CA ARG A 128 -20.63 5.33 -5.04
C ARG A 128 -20.27 6.11 -3.77
N ALA A 129 -20.70 5.62 -2.60
CA ALA A 129 -20.36 6.25 -1.33
C ALA A 129 -18.84 6.20 -1.07
N HIS A 130 -18.22 5.05 -1.33
CA HIS A 130 -16.77 4.90 -1.24
C HIS A 130 -16.02 5.86 -2.19
N ARG A 131 -16.50 6.01 -3.43
CA ARG A 131 -15.95 6.98 -4.38
C ARG A 131 -16.07 8.42 -3.87
N ALA A 132 -17.23 8.80 -3.31
CA ALA A 132 -17.40 10.13 -2.73
C ALA A 132 -16.47 10.37 -1.53
N ALA A 133 -16.22 9.34 -0.72
CA ALA A 133 -15.28 9.40 0.40
C ALA A 133 -13.84 9.66 -0.09
N LEU A 134 -13.41 9.08 -1.21
CA LEU A 134 -12.09 9.34 -1.80
C LEU A 134 -11.89 10.81 -2.20
N PHE A 135 -12.93 11.46 -2.73
CA PHE A 135 -12.88 12.90 -3.05
C PHE A 135 -12.90 13.81 -1.81
N SER A 136 -13.26 13.27 -0.64
CA SER A 136 -13.34 14.01 0.61
C SER A 136 -12.08 13.85 1.48
N VAL A 137 -11.08 13.10 1.00
CA VAL A 137 -9.82 12.88 1.73
C VAL A 137 -9.03 14.18 1.83
N THR A 138 -8.49 14.45 3.01
CA THR A 138 -7.61 15.60 3.28
C THR A 138 -6.20 15.13 3.66
N PRO A 139 -5.17 15.98 3.53
CA PRO A 139 -3.83 15.66 4.02
C PRO A 139 -3.80 15.15 5.46
N GLU A 140 -4.54 15.79 6.36
CA GLU A 140 -4.58 15.46 7.78
C GLU A 140 -5.09 14.04 7.98
N SER A 141 -6.19 13.66 7.32
CA SER A 141 -6.71 12.29 7.40
C SER A 141 -5.74 11.22 6.89
N VAL A 142 -4.88 11.56 5.91
CA VAL A 142 -3.85 10.65 5.39
C VAL A 142 -2.70 10.51 6.38
N ILE A 143 -2.29 11.61 7.01
CA ILE A 143 -1.26 11.60 8.07
C ILE A 143 -1.76 10.80 9.27
N ASP A 144 -2.99 11.04 9.73
CA ASP A 144 -3.59 10.30 10.84
C ASP A 144 -3.68 8.79 10.55
N ALA A 145 -4.06 8.43 9.32
CA ALA A 145 -4.07 7.04 8.89
C ALA A 145 -2.66 6.42 8.90
N ALA A 146 -1.64 7.18 8.50
CA ALA A 146 -0.25 6.73 8.54
C ALA A 146 0.23 6.50 9.97
N GLU A 147 -0.06 7.44 10.88
CA GLU A 147 0.24 7.29 12.30
C GLU A 147 -0.39 6.02 12.85
N GLN A 148 -1.70 5.84 12.66
CA GLN A 148 -2.42 4.68 13.18
C GLN A 148 -1.87 3.34 12.69
N ILE A 149 -1.44 3.27 11.43
CA ILE A 149 -1.04 2.01 10.79
C ILE A 149 0.45 1.75 10.99
N LEU A 150 1.30 2.72 10.65
CA LEU A 150 2.74 2.54 10.56
C LEU A 150 3.44 2.63 11.92
N SER A 151 2.80 3.21 12.95
CA SER A 151 3.29 3.14 14.33
C SER A 151 2.97 1.78 14.99
N GLY A 152 2.12 0.97 14.37
CA GLY A 152 1.70 -0.32 14.88
C GLY A 152 2.76 -1.42 14.71
N GLY A 153 2.47 -2.58 15.30
CA GLY A 153 3.28 -3.78 15.06
C GLY A 153 3.22 -4.21 13.59
N ARG A 154 4.36 -4.70 13.07
CA ARG A 154 4.48 -5.18 11.70
C ARG A 154 5.14 -6.56 11.65
N SER A 155 4.83 -7.30 10.59
CA SER A 155 5.52 -8.54 10.24
C SER A 155 6.38 -8.31 9.00
N LEU A 156 7.65 -8.71 9.07
CA LEU A 156 8.56 -8.68 7.94
C LEU A 156 8.66 -10.06 7.31
N SER A 157 8.71 -10.10 5.98
CA SER A 157 9.00 -11.32 5.24
C SER A 157 9.88 -11.03 4.03
N VAL A 158 10.63 -12.05 3.62
CA VAL A 158 11.51 -11.97 2.45
C VAL A 158 11.65 -13.33 1.79
N VAL A 159 11.61 -13.33 0.46
CA VAL A 159 12.06 -14.46 -0.36
C VAL A 159 13.41 -14.07 -0.99
N THR A 160 14.45 -14.82 -0.63
CA THR A 160 15.83 -14.60 -1.04
C THR A 160 16.57 -15.94 -1.14
N ASP A 161 17.77 -15.93 -1.72
CA ASP A 161 18.66 -17.08 -1.71
C ASP A 161 19.35 -17.25 -0.34
N LEU A 162 20.14 -18.33 -0.21
CA LEU A 162 20.84 -18.64 1.05
C LEU A 162 21.90 -17.59 1.41
N GLU A 163 22.48 -16.91 0.42
CA GLU A 163 23.50 -15.89 0.66
C GLU A 163 22.86 -14.62 1.23
N GLY A 164 21.77 -14.17 0.62
CA GLY A 164 20.95 -13.07 1.12
C GLY A 164 20.37 -13.36 2.51
N ALA A 165 19.92 -14.59 2.78
CA ALA A 165 19.43 -14.98 4.10
C ALA A 165 20.47 -14.81 5.21
N ARG A 166 21.77 -15.08 4.94
CA ARG A 166 22.87 -14.87 5.90
C ARG A 166 23.12 -13.40 6.23
N THR A 167 22.63 -12.48 5.42
CA THR A 167 22.75 -11.04 5.68
C THR A 167 21.64 -10.51 6.60
N LEU A 168 20.59 -11.29 6.85
CA LEU A 168 19.47 -10.89 7.68
C LEU A 168 19.82 -11.02 9.17
N PRO A 169 19.20 -10.20 10.04
CA PRO A 169 19.38 -10.35 11.48
C PRO A 169 18.75 -11.64 12.00
N ASP A 170 19.25 -12.14 13.13
CA ASP A 170 18.80 -13.39 13.77
C ASP A 170 17.31 -13.40 14.17
N SER A 171 16.65 -12.24 14.14
CA SER A 171 15.20 -12.13 14.33
C SER A 171 14.37 -12.78 13.21
N PHE A 172 14.96 -13.08 12.05
CA PHE A 172 14.27 -13.76 10.97
C PHE A 172 14.34 -15.29 11.15
N GLN A 173 13.18 -15.94 11.12
CA GLN A 173 13.12 -17.39 11.02
C GLN A 173 13.30 -17.84 9.57
N VAL A 174 14.41 -18.50 9.26
CA VAL A 174 14.71 -19.00 7.92
C VAL A 174 14.07 -20.36 7.70
N THR A 175 13.26 -20.49 6.65
CA THR A 175 12.67 -21.77 6.20
C THR A 175 13.08 -22.01 4.76
N GLN A 176 13.66 -23.18 4.46
CA GLN A 176 13.94 -23.60 3.10
C GLN A 176 12.68 -24.25 2.50
N LEU A 177 12.30 -23.82 1.30
CA LEU A 177 11.16 -24.34 0.53
C LEU A 177 11.63 -25.37 -0.50
#